data_AF-A0A0K8RGH1-F1
#
_entry.id   AF-A0A0K8RGH1-F1
#
_cell.length_a   1.000
_cell.length_b   1.000
_cell.length_c   1.000
_cell.angle_alpha   90.00
_cell.angle_beta   90.00
_cell.angle_gamma   90.00
#
_symmetry.space_group_name_H-M   'P 1'
#
loop_
_entity.id
_entity.type
_entity.pdbx_description
1 polymer ?
#
loop_
_entity_poly.entity_id
_entity_poly.type
_entity_poly.pdbx_seq_one_letter_code
_entity_poly.pdbx_strand_id
1 'polypeptide(L)'
;MWTGGPTIGGACGDDRVGLIHDDGQSFNGVGDLAQTIAFLLGATRDTLWSASHSQARLGFLTSAIGGGPRYGFSPESKAALLLFYETKKDNTCWKEPPANRLSQNSTDVVLPANIFQKYELPFFHPCYLAYKMHPCKKEESNKAGTVECYSFCCGSNEGIHHRQPRTAVYDGTPCREKGVCISGKCIMPPTDAMPENNET
;
A
#
# COMPACT_ATOMS: atom_id res chain seq x y z
N MET A 1 -16.17 1.22 -2.59
CA MET A 1 -16.96 1.61 -3.77
C MET A 1 -16.03 1.64 -4.97
N TRP A 2 -16.37 1.09 -6.14
CA TRP A 2 -15.50 1.15 -7.32
C TRP A 2 -15.76 2.47 -8.09
N THR A 3 -14.71 3.27 -8.29
CA THR A 3 -14.79 4.59 -8.93
C THR A 3 -14.58 4.57 -10.45
N GLY A 4 -14.47 3.38 -11.05
CA GLY A 4 -14.03 3.23 -12.44
C GLY A 4 -12.54 2.92 -12.54
N GLY A 5 -12.00 2.89 -13.75
CA GLY A 5 -10.54 2.84 -13.98
C GLY A 5 -10.14 3.84 -15.05
N PRO A 6 -8.88 4.31 -15.05
CA PRO A 6 -8.40 5.25 -16.05
C PRO A 6 -8.33 4.61 -17.44
N THR A 7 -8.22 5.45 -18.47
CA THR A 7 -7.87 5.00 -19.82
C THR A 7 -6.46 4.40 -19.81
N ILE A 8 -6.33 3.14 -20.21
CA ILE A 8 -5.02 2.47 -20.26
C ILE A 8 -4.12 3.18 -21.28
N GLY A 9 -2.93 3.59 -20.86
CA GLY A 9 -1.98 4.34 -21.68
C GLY A 9 -2.32 5.83 -21.84
N GLY A 10 -3.27 6.36 -21.05
CA GLY A 10 -3.76 7.74 -21.16
C GLY A 10 -2.83 8.83 -20.60
N ALA A 11 -1.73 8.49 -19.93
CA ALA A 11 -0.90 9.43 -19.16
C ALA A 11 -0.46 10.70 -19.92
N CYS A 12 -0.18 10.62 -21.23
CA CYS A 12 0.24 11.77 -22.04
C CYS A 12 -0.79 12.20 -23.10
N GLY A 13 -2.02 11.70 -23.01
CA GLY A 13 -3.13 12.08 -23.88
C GLY A 13 -4.08 13.07 -23.20
N ASP A 14 -5.29 13.17 -23.74
CA ASP A 14 -6.36 13.98 -23.16
C ASP A 14 -6.99 13.29 -21.93
N ASP A 15 -6.96 11.96 -21.86
CA ASP A 15 -7.49 11.14 -20.76
C ASP A 15 -6.47 10.85 -19.66
N ARG A 16 -5.67 11.85 -19.26
CA ARG A 16 -4.57 11.70 -18.29
C ARG A 16 -5.01 11.67 -16.82
N VAL A 17 -6.25 11.26 -16.55
CA VAL A 17 -6.91 11.37 -15.25
C VAL A 17 -7.20 9.99 -14.68
N GLY A 18 -7.03 9.85 -13.38
CA GLY A 18 -7.44 8.67 -12.61
C GLY A 18 -8.15 9.10 -11.34
N LEU A 19 -9.15 8.33 -10.92
CA LEU A 19 -9.93 8.57 -9.71
C LEU A 19 -9.79 7.38 -8.76
N ILE A 20 -9.37 7.66 -7.53
CA ILE A 20 -9.21 6.67 -6.48
C ILE A 20 -10.21 6.91 -5.35
N HIS A 21 -10.56 5.84 -4.65
CA HIS A 21 -11.31 5.92 -3.40
C HIS A 21 -10.38 5.55 -2.24
N ASP A 22 -10.09 6.53 -1.38
CA ASP A 22 -9.39 6.26 -0.13
C ASP A 22 -10.38 6.32 1.03
N ASP A 23 -10.42 5.26 1.83
CA ASP A 23 -11.24 5.20 3.05
C ASP A 23 -10.48 5.70 4.28
N GLY A 24 -9.16 5.94 4.16
CA GLY A 24 -8.25 6.30 5.26
C GLY A 24 -8.11 5.23 6.35
N GLN A 25 -8.98 4.23 6.41
CA GLN A 25 -8.98 3.17 7.40
C GLN A 25 -7.99 2.07 7.04
N SER A 26 -8.05 1.64 5.78
CA SER A 26 -7.29 0.50 5.29
C SER A 26 -6.04 0.90 4.51
N PHE A 27 -5.94 2.20 4.17
CA PHE A 27 -4.93 2.73 3.25
C PHE A 27 -4.94 2.01 1.88
N ASN A 28 -6.04 1.33 1.55
CA ASN A 28 -6.22 0.69 0.25
C ASN A 28 -6.15 1.72 -0.89
N GLY A 29 -6.43 2.99 -0.61
CA GLY A 29 -6.25 4.09 -1.57
C GLY A 29 -4.85 4.18 -2.18
N VAL A 30 -3.81 3.72 -1.47
CA VAL A 30 -2.44 3.64 -2.01
C VAL A 30 -2.33 2.54 -3.08
N GLY A 31 -2.96 1.39 -2.85
CA GLY A 31 -3.05 0.30 -3.83
C GLY A 31 -3.82 0.72 -5.07
N ASP A 32 -4.98 1.35 -4.87
CA ASP A 32 -5.81 1.95 -5.93
C ASP A 32 -5.03 2.97 -6.75
N LEU A 33 -4.25 3.84 -6.09
CA LEU A 33 -3.40 4.84 -6.74
C LEU A 33 -2.31 4.20 -7.58
N ALA A 34 -1.57 3.26 -7.00
CA ALA A 34 -0.50 2.56 -7.70
C ALA A 34 -1.05 1.81 -8.93
N GLN A 35 -2.18 1.14 -8.79
CA GLN A 35 -2.86 0.46 -9.89
C GLN A 35 -3.32 1.46 -10.98
N THR A 36 -3.92 2.59 -10.58
CA THR A 36 -4.38 3.63 -11.49
C THR A 36 -3.23 4.22 -12.31
N ILE A 37 -2.12 4.56 -11.65
CA ILE A 37 -0.90 5.04 -12.32
C ILE A 37 -0.37 3.98 -13.28
N ALA A 38 -0.33 2.71 -12.86
CA ALA A 38 0.14 1.62 -13.72
C ALA A 38 -0.69 1.51 -15.01
N PHE A 39 -2.02 1.62 -14.92
CA PHE A 39 -2.89 1.62 -16.10
C PHE A 39 -2.68 2.84 -16.98
N LEU A 40 -2.56 4.04 -16.43
CA LEU A 40 -2.23 5.25 -17.19
C LEU A 40 -0.90 5.11 -17.96
N LEU A 41 0.04 4.32 -17.41
CA LEU A 41 1.33 3.97 -18.01
C LEU A 41 1.28 2.69 -18.87
N GLY A 42 0.11 2.16 -19.20
CA GLY A 42 -0.04 1.08 -20.18
C GLY A 42 0.01 -0.34 -19.63
N ALA A 43 0.01 -0.54 -18.31
CA ALA A 43 -0.18 -1.88 -17.75
C ALA A 43 -1.55 -2.45 -18.16
N THR A 44 -1.61 -3.76 -18.36
CA THR A 44 -2.87 -4.47 -18.60
C THR A 44 -3.50 -4.92 -17.30
N ARG A 45 -4.80 -5.21 -17.34
CA ARG A 45 -5.49 -5.89 -16.24
C ARG A 45 -5.12 -7.37 -16.28
N ASP A 46 -4.84 -7.98 -15.13
CA ASP A 46 -4.73 -9.45 -15.04
C ASP A 46 -6.12 -10.10 -14.88
N THR A 47 -7.14 -9.53 -15.52
CA THR A 47 -8.51 -10.04 -15.39
C THR A 47 -8.68 -11.36 -16.14
N LEU A 48 -9.74 -12.09 -15.77
CA LEU A 48 -10.20 -13.37 -16.35
C LEU A 48 -10.27 -13.42 -17.89
N TRP A 49 -10.24 -12.26 -18.57
CA TRP A 49 -10.41 -12.14 -20.01
C TRP A 49 -9.13 -11.78 -20.77
N SER A 50 -8.05 -11.37 -20.08
CA SER A 50 -6.83 -10.83 -20.72
C SER A 50 -5.51 -11.46 -20.26
N ALA A 51 -5.55 -12.45 -19.37
CA ALA A 51 -4.41 -13.26 -18.99
C ALA A 51 -4.88 -14.68 -18.71
N SER A 52 -3.98 -15.66 -18.80
CA SER A 52 -4.27 -17.02 -18.32
C SER A 52 -4.93 -16.95 -16.95
N HIS A 53 -6.03 -17.70 -16.75
CA HIS A 53 -6.84 -17.69 -15.53
C HIS A 53 -6.03 -17.82 -14.22
N SER A 54 -4.78 -18.29 -14.30
CA SER A 54 -3.85 -18.38 -13.19
C SER A 54 -3.42 -17.01 -12.64
N GLN A 55 -3.12 -16.01 -13.48
CA GLN A 55 -2.50 -14.75 -13.02
C GLN A 55 -3.45 -13.91 -12.17
N ALA A 56 -4.73 -13.84 -12.54
CA ALA A 56 -5.78 -13.20 -11.76
C ALA A 56 -5.84 -13.71 -10.30
N ARG A 57 -5.50 -14.98 -10.09
CA ARG A 57 -5.53 -15.65 -8.78
C ARG A 57 -4.25 -15.47 -7.97
N LEU A 58 -3.17 -14.98 -8.58
CA LEU A 58 -1.89 -14.79 -7.90
C LEU A 58 -1.87 -13.48 -7.09
N GLY A 59 -2.76 -12.54 -7.41
CA GLY A 59 -2.99 -11.35 -6.60
C GLY A 59 -1.92 -10.27 -6.78
N PHE A 60 -1.41 -10.08 -8.00
CA PHE A 60 -0.54 -8.95 -8.35
C PHE A 60 -1.30 -7.62 -8.36
N LEU A 61 -0.56 -6.51 -8.52
CA LEU A 61 -1.11 -5.15 -8.49
C LEU A 61 -2.27 -4.94 -9.47
N THR A 62 -2.34 -5.65 -10.59
CA THR A 62 -3.39 -5.47 -11.61
C THR A 62 -4.41 -6.62 -11.65
N SER A 63 -4.38 -7.52 -10.66
CA SER A 63 -5.22 -8.73 -10.62
C SER A 63 -6.63 -8.55 -10.05
N ALA A 64 -6.87 -7.50 -9.27
CA ALA A 64 -8.18 -7.20 -8.69
C ALA A 64 -8.48 -5.70 -8.77
N ILE A 65 -9.74 -5.33 -8.63
CA ILE A 65 -10.13 -3.93 -8.43
C ILE A 65 -9.48 -3.44 -7.13
N GLY A 66 -8.76 -2.32 -7.19
CA GLY A 66 -8.06 -1.72 -6.05
C GLY A 66 -6.70 -2.34 -5.72
N GLY A 67 -6.21 -3.21 -6.60
CA GLY A 67 -4.92 -3.86 -6.46
C GLY A 67 -5.00 -5.20 -5.75
N GLY A 68 -4.07 -6.08 -6.10
CA GLY A 68 -3.88 -7.35 -5.39
C GLY A 68 -2.94 -7.21 -4.18
N PRO A 69 -2.97 -8.18 -3.26
CA PRO A 69 -2.16 -8.16 -2.04
C PRO A 69 -0.66 -8.38 -2.27
N ARG A 70 -0.23 -8.74 -3.50
CA ARG A 70 1.18 -8.86 -3.86
C ARG A 70 1.64 -7.60 -4.56
N TYR A 71 2.78 -7.08 -4.12
CA TYR A 71 3.47 -6.04 -4.86
C TYR A 71 3.96 -6.53 -6.22
N GLY A 72 4.08 -5.58 -7.14
CA GLY A 72 4.60 -5.79 -8.47
C GLY A 72 3.55 -6.25 -9.48
N PHE A 73 4.03 -6.46 -10.70
CA PHE A 73 3.21 -6.82 -11.85
C PHE A 73 3.32 -8.32 -12.14
N SER A 74 2.26 -8.89 -12.69
CA SER A 74 2.35 -10.17 -13.39
C SER A 74 3.34 -10.07 -14.56
N PRO A 75 3.86 -11.20 -15.08
CA PRO A 75 4.68 -11.20 -16.28
C PRO A 75 4.03 -10.47 -17.48
N GLU A 76 2.72 -10.63 -17.64
CA GLU A 76 1.93 -10.06 -18.73
C GLU A 76 1.79 -8.54 -18.57
N SER A 77 1.42 -8.07 -17.37
CA SER A 77 1.34 -6.65 -17.05
C SER A 77 2.70 -5.96 -17.18
N LYS A 78 3.78 -6.64 -16.78
CA LYS A 78 5.15 -6.16 -16.93
C LYS A 78 5.56 -6.05 -18.41
N ALA A 79 5.19 -7.03 -19.23
CA ALA A 79 5.46 -6.99 -20.67
C ALA A 79 4.69 -5.86 -21.36
N ALA A 80 3.43 -5.63 -20.99
CA ALA A 80 2.62 -4.53 -21.52
C ALA A 80 3.21 -3.15 -21.16
N LEU A 81 3.62 -2.96 -19.90
CA LEU A 81 4.32 -1.74 -19.47
C LEU A 81 5.60 -1.50 -20.28
N LEU A 82 6.41 -2.53 -20.48
CA LEU A 82 7.64 -2.42 -21.25
C LEU A 82 7.37 -2.05 -22.71
N LEU A 83 6.39 -2.69 -23.34
CA LEU A 83 5.97 -2.36 -24.71
C LEU A 83 5.45 -0.92 -24.81
N PHE A 84 4.63 -0.48 -23.86
CA PHE A 84 4.14 0.89 -23.82
C PHE A 84 5.29 1.89 -23.67
N TYR A 85 6.23 1.62 -22.78
CA TYR A 85 7.44 2.44 -22.62
C TYR A 85 8.21 2.53 -23.95
N GLU A 86 8.55 1.39 -24.58
CA GLU A 86 9.34 1.39 -25.81
C GLU A 86 8.65 2.10 -26.98
N THR A 87 7.32 2.01 -27.06
CA THR A 87 6.53 2.65 -28.13
C THR A 87 6.32 4.15 -27.89
N LYS A 88 6.30 4.60 -26.63
CA LYS A 88 6.05 6.00 -26.27
C LYS A 88 7.30 6.76 -25.85
N LYS A 89 8.45 6.10 -25.73
CA LYS A 89 9.68 6.73 -25.22
C LYS A 89 10.01 8.01 -25.95
N ASP A 90 9.81 8.12 -27.26
CA ASP A 90 10.20 9.32 -28.02
C ASP A 90 9.20 10.47 -27.94
N ASN A 91 7.91 10.18 -27.71
CA ASN A 91 6.84 11.18 -27.62
C ASN A 91 6.08 11.01 -26.30
N THR A 92 6.69 11.45 -25.20
CA THR A 92 6.15 11.30 -23.86
C THR A 92 6.33 12.56 -23.01
N CYS A 93 5.45 12.70 -22.03
CA CYS A 93 5.35 13.77 -21.05
C CYS A 93 6.06 13.46 -19.71
N TRP A 94 6.53 12.22 -19.47
CA TRP A 94 7.18 11.83 -18.20
C TRP A 94 8.72 11.82 -18.27
N LYS A 95 9.31 12.34 -19.34
CA LYS A 95 10.78 12.43 -19.51
C LYS A 95 11.39 13.57 -18.70
N GLU A 96 10.69 14.70 -18.65
CA GLU A 96 11.20 15.89 -17.98
C GLU A 96 10.96 15.78 -16.48
N PRO A 97 11.98 16.04 -15.64
CA PRO A 97 11.76 16.13 -14.21
C PRO A 97 10.85 17.34 -13.92
N PRO A 98 9.99 17.27 -12.89
CA PRO A 98 9.14 18.39 -12.53
C PRO A 98 9.98 19.62 -12.16
N ALA A 99 9.64 20.79 -12.72
CA ALA A 99 10.36 22.05 -12.55
C ALA A 99 10.53 22.47 -11.08
N ASN A 100 9.52 22.15 -10.26
CA ASN A 100 9.57 22.29 -8.81
C ASN A 100 9.63 20.90 -8.18
N ARG A 101 10.76 20.20 -8.36
CA ARG A 101 11.06 19.08 -7.46
C ARG A 101 10.99 19.65 -6.05
N LEU A 102 10.01 19.19 -5.26
CA LEU A 102 10.04 19.42 -3.83
C LEU A 102 11.46 19.03 -3.41
N SER A 103 12.21 19.97 -2.85
CA SER A 103 13.53 19.72 -2.30
C SER A 103 13.39 18.93 -1.01
N GLN A 104 12.72 17.79 -1.07
CA GLN A 104 12.95 16.76 -0.09
C GLN A 104 14.36 16.27 -0.38
N ASN A 105 15.28 16.58 0.54
CA ASN A 105 16.50 15.82 0.74
C ASN A 105 16.06 14.38 1.10
N SER A 106 15.59 13.64 0.09
CA SER A 106 14.85 12.38 0.23
C SER A 106 15.80 11.19 0.24
N THR A 107 16.85 11.26 1.05
CA THR A 107 17.65 10.08 1.35
C THR A 107 16.99 9.21 2.43
N ASP A 108 16.11 9.80 3.24
CA ASP A 108 15.39 9.06 4.26
C ASP A 108 14.12 8.47 3.66
N VAL A 109 14.18 7.21 3.25
CA VAL A 109 12.97 6.43 2.98
C VAL A 109 12.26 6.22 4.31
N VAL A 110 11.25 7.06 4.59
CA VAL A 110 10.48 6.98 5.82
C VAL A 110 9.26 6.07 5.59
N LEU A 111 9.17 4.99 6.37
CA LEU A 111 8.00 4.11 6.34
C LEU A 111 6.76 4.83 6.93
N PRO A 112 5.54 4.52 6.46
CA PRO A 112 4.32 5.17 6.93
C PRO A 112 4.16 5.20 8.46
N ALA A 113 4.51 4.11 9.16
CA ALA A 113 4.44 4.07 10.63
C ALA A 113 5.28 5.17 11.29
N ASN A 114 6.48 5.45 10.79
CA ASN A 114 7.36 6.49 11.31
C ASN A 114 6.80 7.89 11.05
N ILE A 115 6.10 8.10 9.93
CA ILE A 115 5.43 9.37 9.63
C ILE A 115 4.31 9.60 10.67
N PHE A 116 3.42 8.63 10.85
CA PHE A 116 2.29 8.77 11.79
C PHE A 116 2.75 8.92 13.24
N GLN A 117 3.85 8.26 13.62
CA GLN A 117 4.47 8.44 14.93
C GLN A 117 5.08 9.84 15.08
N LYS A 118 5.87 10.31 14.10
CA LYS A 118 6.57 11.61 14.15
C LYS A 118 5.63 12.77 14.36
N TYR A 119 4.47 12.75 13.71
CA TYR A 119 3.50 13.84 13.80
C TYR A 119 2.52 13.67 14.97
N GLU A 120 2.71 12.67 15.84
CA GLU A 120 1.81 12.33 16.95
C GLU A 120 0.35 12.43 16.49
N LEU A 121 0.00 11.66 15.48
CA LEU A 121 -1.29 11.73 14.81
C LEU A 121 -2.20 10.59 15.30
N PRO A 122 -2.67 10.56 16.58
CA PRO A 122 -3.56 9.52 17.06
C PRO A 122 -4.88 9.51 16.28
N PHE A 123 -5.26 10.65 15.70
CA PHE A 123 -6.41 10.80 14.82
C PHE A 123 -6.27 10.06 13.47
N PHE A 124 -5.04 9.71 13.07
CA PHE A 124 -4.78 8.96 11.85
C PHE A 124 -4.60 7.46 12.12
N HIS A 125 -4.86 6.97 13.33
CA HIS A 125 -4.97 5.55 13.56
C HIS A 125 -6.23 5.00 12.84
N PRO A 126 -6.21 3.81 12.21
CA PRO A 126 -7.36 3.24 11.51
C PRO A 126 -8.65 3.24 12.35
N CYS A 127 -8.52 2.96 13.65
CA CYS A 127 -9.63 3.00 14.61
C CYS A 127 -10.27 4.38 14.79
N TYR A 128 -9.46 5.44 14.77
CA TYR A 128 -9.98 6.78 14.93
C TYR A 128 -10.62 7.25 13.62
N LEU A 129 -10.00 6.98 12.49
CA LEU A 129 -10.54 7.34 11.18
C LEU A 129 -11.89 6.66 10.91
N ALA A 130 -12.00 5.37 11.23
CA ALA A 130 -13.19 4.59 10.93
C ALA A 130 -14.30 4.69 11.99
N TYR A 131 -13.96 4.80 13.29
CA TYR A 131 -14.96 4.71 14.38
C TYR A 131 -14.83 5.82 15.42
N LYS A 132 -13.88 6.76 15.26
CA LYS A 132 -13.54 7.75 16.31
C LYS A 132 -13.16 7.08 17.63
N MET A 133 -12.50 5.92 17.55
CA MET A 133 -12.06 5.12 18.70
C MET A 133 -10.55 4.94 18.74
N HIS A 134 -10.03 4.47 19.86
CA HIS A 134 -8.61 4.18 20.03
C HIS A 134 -8.27 2.73 19.61
N PRO A 135 -7.01 2.46 19.23
CA PRO A 135 -6.52 1.09 19.14
C PRO A 135 -6.73 0.36 20.48
N CYS A 136 -7.15 -0.89 20.42
CA CYS A 136 -7.16 -1.74 21.61
C CYS A 136 -5.73 -2.00 22.10
N LYS A 137 -5.57 -2.18 23.41
CA LYS A 137 -4.31 -2.61 24.02
C LYS A 137 -3.95 -4.02 23.56
N LYS A 138 -2.66 -4.39 23.70
CA LYS A 138 -2.14 -5.72 23.31
C LYS A 138 -2.91 -6.86 23.96
N GLU A 139 -3.27 -6.72 25.22
CA GLU A 139 -4.04 -7.70 26.00
C GLU A 139 -5.46 -7.92 25.46
N GLU A 140 -6.13 -6.84 25.06
CA GLU A 140 -7.46 -6.87 24.44
C GLU A 140 -7.40 -7.48 23.04
N SER A 141 -6.34 -7.17 22.30
CA SER A 141 -6.08 -7.73 20.97
C SER A 141 -5.88 -9.25 21.03
N ASN A 142 -5.13 -9.75 22.03
CA ASN A 142 -4.87 -11.19 22.21
C ASN A 142 -6.17 -12.00 22.41
N LYS A 143 -7.19 -11.43 23.05
CA LYS A 143 -8.51 -12.08 23.23
C LYS A 143 -9.32 -12.14 21.93
N ALA A 144 -9.12 -11.19 21.01
CA ALA A 144 -9.87 -11.10 19.75
C ALA A 144 -9.38 -12.07 18.66
N GLY A 145 -8.19 -12.66 18.85
CA GLY A 145 -7.44 -13.44 17.87
C GLY A 145 -6.54 -12.52 17.05
N THR A 146 -5.25 -12.44 17.39
CA THR A 146 -4.28 -11.62 16.66
C THR A 146 -3.71 -12.39 15.48
N VAL A 147 -3.77 -11.80 14.29
CA VAL A 147 -2.86 -12.12 13.19
C VAL A 147 -1.82 -11.01 13.16
N GLU A 148 -0.55 -11.40 13.16
CA GLU A 148 0.56 -10.44 13.08
C GLU A 148 0.37 -9.50 11.90
N CYS A 149 0.70 -8.21 12.09
CA CYS A 149 0.55 -7.16 11.08
C CYS A 149 -0.88 -6.85 10.61
N TYR A 150 -1.89 -7.26 11.38
CA TYR A 150 -3.28 -6.85 11.20
C TYR A 150 -3.86 -6.32 12.50
N SER A 151 -4.65 -5.25 12.42
CA SER A 151 -5.45 -4.76 13.54
C SER A 151 -6.83 -5.41 13.53
N PHE A 152 -7.26 -5.90 14.70
CA PHE A 152 -8.52 -6.64 14.88
C PHE A 152 -9.53 -5.92 15.76
N CYS A 153 -9.10 -4.86 16.44
CA CYS A 153 -9.86 -4.30 17.54
C CYS A 153 -9.69 -2.79 17.60
N CYS A 154 -10.83 -2.11 17.60
CA CYS A 154 -10.97 -0.70 17.94
C CYS A 154 -11.93 -0.61 19.13
N GLY A 155 -11.53 0.11 20.18
CA GLY A 155 -12.32 0.19 21.39
C GLY A 155 -12.29 1.58 22.01
N SER A 156 -13.33 1.88 22.78
CA SER A 156 -13.28 2.93 23.80
C SER A 156 -12.81 2.32 25.12
N ASN A 157 -12.27 3.15 26.02
CA ASN A 157 -12.00 2.75 27.39
C ASN A 157 -13.28 2.07 27.96
N GLU A 158 -13.11 0.86 28.52
CA GLU A 158 -14.11 0.09 29.28
C GLU A 158 -15.15 -0.76 28.51
N GLY A 159 -14.72 -1.51 27.49
CA GLY A 159 -15.36 -2.80 27.16
C GLY A 159 -16.25 -2.85 25.91
N ILE A 160 -16.36 -1.76 25.15
CA ILE A 160 -16.97 -1.79 23.81
C ILE A 160 -15.85 -2.00 22.80
N HIS A 161 -15.75 -3.23 22.28
CA HIS A 161 -14.78 -3.59 21.25
C HIS A 161 -15.51 -3.81 19.92
N HIS A 162 -15.25 -2.96 18.93
CA HIS A 162 -15.66 -3.26 17.56
C HIS A 162 -14.63 -4.18 16.92
N ARG A 163 -15.09 -5.39 16.59
CA ARG A 163 -14.34 -6.32 15.74
C ARG A 163 -14.21 -5.70 14.36
N GLN A 164 -12.98 -5.45 13.94
CA GLN A 164 -12.69 -4.89 12.63
C GLN A 164 -12.69 -5.98 11.55
N PRO A 165 -13.06 -5.64 10.30
CA PRO A 165 -12.52 -6.36 9.15
C PRO A 165 -11.00 -6.39 9.24
N ARG A 166 -10.37 -7.52 8.87
CA ARG A 166 -8.92 -7.68 8.95
C ARG A 166 -8.23 -6.59 8.12
N THR A 167 -7.71 -5.57 8.78
CA THR A 167 -7.04 -4.45 8.14
C THR A 167 -5.57 -4.53 8.46
N ALA A 168 -4.73 -4.52 7.42
CA ALA A 168 -3.28 -4.52 7.61
C ALA A 168 -2.87 -3.25 8.38
N VAL A 169 -1.92 -3.39 9.30
CA VAL A 169 -1.29 -2.22 9.93
C VAL A 169 -0.33 -1.55 8.95
N TYR A 170 0.08 -0.32 9.25
CA TYR A 170 0.99 0.44 8.41
C TYR A 170 2.34 -0.26 8.21
N ASP A 171 2.88 -0.16 7.00
CA ASP A 171 4.25 -0.55 6.73
C ASP A 171 5.18 0.24 7.67
N GLY A 172 6.14 -0.46 8.29
CA GLY A 172 6.96 0.11 9.37
C GLY A 172 6.50 -0.21 10.79
N THR A 173 5.29 -0.74 10.97
CA THR A 173 4.81 -1.12 12.31
C THR A 173 5.66 -2.26 12.86
N PRO A 174 6.19 -2.16 14.09
CA PRO A 174 6.96 -3.24 14.69
C PRO A 174 6.14 -4.53 14.85
N CYS A 175 6.75 -5.66 14.54
CA CYS A 175 6.18 -6.99 14.76
C CYS A 175 7.25 -7.95 15.28
N ARG A 176 6.88 -8.86 16.18
CA ARG A 176 7.85 -9.69 16.93
C ARG A 176 8.93 -8.81 17.59
N GLU A 177 10.07 -9.37 17.97
CA GLU A 177 11.11 -8.61 18.68
C GLU A 177 11.88 -7.63 17.78
N LYS A 178 12.12 -7.98 16.52
CA LYS A 178 12.98 -7.21 15.59
C LYS A 178 12.38 -7.05 14.19
N GLY A 179 11.16 -7.54 13.97
CA GLY A 179 10.52 -7.52 12.66
C GLY A 179 9.77 -6.23 12.39
N VAL A 180 9.47 -6.02 11.11
CA VAL A 180 8.66 -4.90 10.63
C VAL A 180 7.55 -5.40 9.72
N CYS A 181 6.35 -4.84 9.87
CA CYS A 181 5.23 -5.14 8.99
C CYS A 181 5.44 -4.51 7.62
N ILE A 182 5.26 -5.31 6.57
CA ILE A 182 5.29 -4.91 5.16
C ILE A 182 4.17 -5.65 4.43
N SER A 183 3.18 -4.93 3.89
CA SER A 183 1.89 -5.44 3.33
C SER A 183 1.29 -6.59 4.13
N GLY A 184 1.09 -6.34 5.43
CA GLY A 184 0.42 -7.30 6.31
C GLY A 184 1.24 -8.56 6.61
N LYS A 185 2.54 -8.59 6.30
CA LYS A 185 3.45 -9.67 6.70
C LYS A 185 4.55 -9.14 7.60
N CYS A 186 4.91 -9.92 8.62
CA CYS A 186 6.05 -9.61 9.46
C CYS A 186 7.35 -10.03 8.75
N ILE A 187 8.18 -9.06 8.40
CA ILE A 187 9.48 -9.27 7.75
C ILE A 187 10.58 -9.07 8.78
N MET A 188 11.44 -10.06 8.94
CA MET A 188 12.61 -9.97 9.82
C MET A 188 13.79 -9.34 9.06
N PRO A 189 14.57 -8.45 9.68
CA PRO A 189 15.82 -7.99 9.09
C PRO A 189 16.80 -9.15 8.90
N PRO A 190 17.71 -9.09 7.91
CA PRO A 190 18.80 -10.04 7.79
C PRO A 190 19.60 -10.10 9.11
N THR A 191 20.02 -11.29 9.51
CA THR A 191 20.74 -11.53 10.77
C THR A 191 22.04 -10.76 10.91
N ASP A 192 22.62 -10.28 9.81
CA ASP A 192 23.96 -9.67 9.77
C ASP A 192 23.95 -8.13 9.84
N ALA A 193 22.78 -7.50 10.00
CA ALA A 193 22.63 -6.05 10.10
C ALA A 193 22.60 -5.53 11.55
N MET A 194 23.32 -6.18 12.47
CA MET A 194 23.47 -5.68 13.84
C MET A 194 24.75 -4.83 13.93
N PRO A 195 24.67 -3.51 14.20
CA PRO A 195 25.81 -2.85 14.83
C PRO A 195 26.01 -3.48 16.20
N GLU A 196 27.24 -3.91 16.49
CA GLU A 196 27.63 -4.32 17.83
C GLU A 196 27.30 -3.18 18.81
N ASN A 197 26.48 -3.50 19.81
CA ASN A 197 26.29 -2.62 20.95
C ASN A 197 27.65 -2.52 21.66
N ASN A 198 28.35 -1.39 21.48
CA ASN A 198 29.40 -1.01 22.41
C ASN A 198 28.73 -0.50 23.68
N GLU A 199 28.46 -1.42 24.61
CA GLU A 199 28.27 -1.11 26.02
C GLU A 199 29.59 -0.52 26.55
N THR A 200 29.49 0.66 27.16
CA THR A 200 30.49 1.20 28.11
C THR A 200 29.79 1.47 29.42
#